data_AF-W1Y0K0-F1
#
_entry.id   AF-W1Y0K0-F1
#
_cell.length_a   1.000
_cell.length_b   1.000
_cell.length_c   1.000
_cell.angle_alpha   90.00
_cell.angle_beta   90.00
_cell.angle_gamma   90.00
#
_symmetry.space_group_name_H-M   'P 1'
#
loop_
_entity.id
_entity.type
_entity.pdbx_description
1 polymer ?
#
loop_
_entity_poly.entity_id
_entity_poly.type
_entity_poly.pdbx_seq_one_letter_code
_entity_poly.pdbx_strand_id
1 'polypeptide(L)'
;SDTEAEIAALKELCASIDVPVELASVWADGAEGGVSLAETLVKTIDENPANYKRLYDNDLSVQEKIEKIVTEIYRGSKVNFEKKAQTQIAQIVQNGWDKLPICMAKTQYSFSDNPNALGAPENFEITI
;
A
#
# COMPACT_ATOMS: atom_id res chain seq x y z
N SER A 1 13.43 1.03 -23.41
CA SER A 1 14.34 -0.08 -23.07
C SER A 1 15.19 0.39 -21.93
N ASP A 2 15.40 -0.46 -20.94
CA ASP A 2 16.13 -0.09 -19.74
C ASP A 2 17.64 -0.07 -20.05
N THR A 3 18.33 0.96 -19.58
CA THR A 3 19.78 1.08 -19.68
C THR A 3 20.47 0.61 -18.40
N GLU A 4 21.75 0.25 -18.49
CA GLU A 4 22.56 -0.09 -17.32
C GLU A 4 22.58 1.05 -16.29
N ALA A 5 22.60 2.30 -16.76
CA ALA A 5 22.57 3.49 -15.90
C ALA A 5 21.25 3.64 -15.13
N GLU A 6 20.10 3.37 -15.76
CA GLU A 6 18.79 3.41 -15.09
C GLU A 6 18.66 2.30 -14.04
N ILE A 7 19.14 1.09 -14.36
CA ILE A 7 19.14 -0.04 -13.43
C ILE A 7 20.04 0.27 -12.22
N ALA A 8 21.24 0.82 -12.45
CA ALA A 8 22.15 1.22 -11.39
C ALA A 8 21.54 2.29 -10.49
N ALA A 9 20.92 3.32 -11.08
CA ALA A 9 20.25 4.38 -10.33
C ALA A 9 19.11 3.83 -9.43
N LEU A 10 18.31 2.88 -9.92
CA LEU A 10 17.26 2.27 -9.10
C LEU A 10 17.84 1.45 -7.94
N LYS A 11 18.92 0.69 -8.18
CA LYS A 11 19.61 -0.07 -7.12
C LYS A 11 20.16 0.87 -6.04
N GLU A 12 20.76 1.98 -6.43
CA GLU A 12 21.27 2.99 -5.50
C GLU A 12 20.14 3.63 -4.67
N LEU A 13 19.01 3.97 -5.31
CA LEU A 13 17.83 4.51 -4.62
C LEU A 13 17.28 3.54 -3.58
N CYS A 14 17.15 2.26 -3.91
CA CYS A 14 16.65 1.26 -2.96
C CYS A 14 17.66 0.96 -1.85
N ALA A 15 18.96 0.92 -2.15
CA ALA A 15 20.00 0.79 -1.13
C ALA A 15 19.98 1.97 -0.14
N SER A 16 19.64 3.18 -0.60
CA SER A 16 19.55 4.37 0.27
C SER A 16 18.44 4.30 1.33
N ILE A 17 17.51 3.36 1.19
CA ILE A 17 16.41 3.10 2.13
C ILE A 17 16.47 1.66 2.69
N ASP A 18 17.64 1.02 2.59
CA ASP A 18 17.90 -0.34 3.09
C ASP A 18 16.96 -1.43 2.51
N VAL A 19 16.53 -1.26 1.25
CA VAL A 19 15.70 -2.25 0.54
C VAL A 19 16.54 -3.04 -0.46
N PRO A 20 16.69 -4.38 -0.29
CA PRO A 20 17.35 -5.23 -1.28
C PRO A 20 16.61 -5.25 -2.62
N VAL A 21 17.36 -5.21 -3.73
CA VAL A 21 16.80 -5.21 -5.09
C VAL A 21 17.62 -6.09 -6.01
N GLU A 22 16.93 -6.97 -6.73
CA GLU A 22 17.51 -7.82 -7.76
C GLU A 22 16.76 -7.67 -9.09
N LEU A 23 17.50 -7.77 -10.19
CA LEU A 23 16.91 -7.81 -11.52
C LEU A 23 16.25 -9.19 -11.71
N ALA A 24 14.99 -9.20 -12.14
CA ALA A 24 14.26 -10.43 -12.43
C ALA A 24 13.91 -10.50 -13.92
N SER A 25 14.51 -11.43 -14.65
CA SER A 25 14.29 -11.67 -16.08
C SER A 25 13.41 -12.91 -16.35
N VAL A 26 12.58 -13.30 -15.38
CA VAL A 26 11.79 -14.55 -15.41
C VAL A 26 10.87 -14.72 -16.62
N TRP A 27 10.47 -13.61 -17.25
CA TRP A 27 9.69 -13.64 -18.49
C TRP A 27 10.51 -14.15 -19.69
N ALA A 28 11.79 -13.78 -19.77
CA ALA A 28 12.69 -14.17 -20.86
C ALA A 28 13.42 -15.49 -20.55
N ASP A 29 13.92 -15.64 -19.32
CA ASP A 29 14.84 -16.72 -18.92
C ASP A 29 14.18 -17.76 -18.01
N GLY A 30 12.86 -17.68 -17.82
CA GLY A 30 12.11 -18.62 -16.97
C GLY A 30 12.58 -18.58 -15.51
N ALA A 31 12.73 -19.75 -14.89
CA ALA A 31 13.13 -19.83 -13.48
C ALA A 31 14.56 -19.32 -13.23
N GLU A 32 15.47 -19.47 -14.19
CA GLU A 32 16.88 -19.05 -14.06
C GLU A 32 16.98 -17.53 -13.86
N GLY A 33 16.14 -16.76 -14.56
CA GLY A 33 16.06 -15.30 -14.44
C GLY A 33 15.52 -14.79 -13.09
N GLY A 34 15.13 -15.68 -12.17
CA GLY A 34 14.62 -15.34 -10.85
C GLY A 34 15.48 -15.82 -9.68
N VAL A 35 16.59 -16.52 -9.94
CA VAL A 35 17.41 -17.14 -8.87
C VAL A 35 17.95 -16.10 -7.90
N SER A 36 18.54 -15.01 -8.40
CA SER A 36 19.08 -13.95 -7.52
C SER A 36 17.99 -13.33 -6.64
N LEU A 37 16.80 -13.06 -7.20
CA LEU A 37 15.66 -12.55 -6.42
C LEU A 37 15.23 -13.56 -5.33
N ALA A 38 15.20 -14.84 -5.65
CA ALA A 38 14.83 -15.90 -4.70
C ALA A 38 15.87 -16.05 -3.57
N GLU A 39 17.17 -16.03 -3.88
CA GLU A 39 18.25 -16.07 -2.89
C GLU A 39 18.19 -14.85 -1.96
N THR A 40 18.02 -13.65 -2.51
CA THR A 40 17.85 -12.42 -1.73
C THR A 40 16.60 -12.46 -0.86
N LEU A 41 15.50 -13.04 -1.34
CA LEU A 41 14.27 -13.23 -0.55
C LEU A 41 14.51 -14.17 0.64
N VAL A 42 15.12 -15.34 0.41
CA VAL A 42 15.43 -16.31 1.48
C VAL A 42 16.34 -15.68 2.53
N LYS A 43 17.42 -15.01 2.08
CA LYS A 43 18.32 -14.27 2.96
C LYS A 43 17.58 -13.20 3.77
N THR A 44 16.67 -12.46 3.13
CA THR A 44 15.88 -11.42 3.82
C THR A 44 15.01 -12.03 4.92
N ILE A 45 14.37 -13.17 4.66
CA ILE A 45 13.53 -13.89 5.64
C ILE A 45 14.39 -14.38 6.81
N ASP A 46 15.58 -14.93 6.53
CA ASP A 46 16.47 -15.49 7.54
C ASP A 46 17.11 -14.42 8.43
N GLU A 47 17.48 -13.27 7.85
CA GLU A 47 18.23 -12.22 8.54
C GLU A 47 17.35 -11.10 9.13
N ASN A 48 16.15 -10.86 8.58
CA ASN A 48 15.28 -9.74 8.95
C ASN A 48 13.90 -10.25 9.39
N PRO A 49 13.75 -10.73 10.65
CA PRO A 49 12.47 -11.23 11.14
C PRO A 49 11.40 -10.14 11.10
N ALA A 50 10.24 -10.48 10.53
CA ALA A 50 9.14 -9.55 10.38
C ALA A 50 8.55 -9.13 11.74
N ASN A 51 8.41 -7.83 11.98
CA ASN A 51 7.64 -7.27 13.11
C ASN A 51 6.24 -6.86 12.63
N TYR A 52 5.50 -7.82 12.09
CA TYR A 52 4.19 -7.55 11.51
C TYR A 52 3.18 -7.11 12.58
N LYS A 53 2.44 -6.05 12.27
CA LYS A 53 1.27 -5.59 13.03
C LYS A 53 0.17 -5.20 12.06
N ARG A 54 -1.09 -5.45 12.44
CA ARG A 54 -2.25 -4.93 11.70
C ARG A 54 -2.24 -3.40 11.76
N LEU A 55 -2.69 -2.76 10.69
CA LEU A 55 -2.78 -1.29 10.59
C LEU A 55 -3.67 -0.67 11.66
N TYR A 56 -4.76 -1.36 12.00
CA TYR A 56 -5.73 -0.92 12.99
C TYR A 56 -6.31 -2.10 13.77
N ASP A 57 -6.89 -1.78 14.92
CA ASP A 57 -7.73 -2.70 15.69
C ASP A 57 -9.15 -2.73 15.11
N ASN A 58 -9.79 -3.90 15.18
CA ASN A 58 -11.18 -4.07 14.77
C ASN A 58 -12.14 -3.29 15.67
N ASP A 59 -11.71 -2.88 16.85
CA ASP A 59 -12.55 -2.14 17.80
C ASP A 59 -12.72 -0.65 17.50
N LEU A 60 -11.88 -0.09 16.62
CA LEU A 60 -12.05 1.28 16.13
C LEU A 60 -13.40 1.45 15.42
N SER A 61 -13.90 2.69 15.41
CA SER A 61 -15.06 3.05 14.60
C SER A 61 -14.77 2.84 13.10
N VAL A 62 -15.84 2.70 12.31
CA VAL A 62 -15.73 2.57 10.84
C VAL A 62 -14.96 3.75 10.25
N GLN A 63 -15.22 4.97 10.74
CA GLN A 63 -14.54 6.20 10.33
C GLN A 63 -13.04 6.15 10.64
N GLU A 64 -12.66 5.83 11.88
CA GLU A 64 -11.24 5.76 12.29
C GLU A 64 -10.45 4.70 11.49
N LYS A 65 -11.09 3.57 11.16
CA LYS A 65 -10.46 2.55 10.29
C LYS A 65 -10.17 3.08 8.89
N ILE A 66 -11.15 3.78 8.30
CA ILE A 66 -11.00 4.42 6.98
C ILE A 66 -9.91 5.49 7.04
N GLU A 67 -9.93 6.36 8.05
CA GLU A 67 -8.95 7.42 8.26
C GLU A 67 -7.53 6.88 8.42
N LYS A 68 -7.34 5.77 9.15
CA LYS A 68 -6.03 5.11 9.25
C LYS A 68 -5.52 4.60 7.90
N ILE A 69 -6.39 4.00 7.08
CA ILE A 69 -5.98 3.58 5.73
C ILE A 69 -5.56 4.81 4.90
N VAL A 70 -6.35 5.89 4.93
CA VAL A 70 -6.05 7.09 4.13
C VAL A 70 -4.77 7.79 4.60
N THR A 71 -4.56 7.93 5.91
CA THR A 71 -3.43 8.70 6.44
C THR A 71 -2.12 7.92 6.49
N GLU A 72 -2.16 6.61 6.79
CA GLU A 72 -0.93 5.80 6.94
C GLU A 72 -0.53 5.05 5.65
N ILE A 73 -1.49 4.59 4.84
CA ILE A 73 -1.19 3.87 3.58
C ILE A 73 -1.21 4.80 2.37
N TYR A 74 -2.27 5.61 2.23
CA TYR A 74 -2.38 6.50 1.07
C TYR A 74 -1.62 7.82 1.27
N ARG A 75 -1.32 8.20 2.51
CA ARG A 75 -0.69 9.48 2.88
C ARG A 75 -1.55 10.70 2.51
N GLY A 76 -2.86 10.53 2.49
CA GLY A 76 -3.83 11.63 2.38
C GLY A 76 -3.96 12.40 3.71
N SER A 77 -4.45 13.63 3.64
CA SER A 77 -4.60 14.50 4.81
C SER A 77 -5.90 14.28 5.57
N LYS A 78 -6.99 13.92 4.87
CA LYS A 78 -8.33 13.85 5.45
C LYS A 78 -9.29 12.96 4.63
N VAL A 79 -10.31 12.47 5.31
CA VAL A 79 -11.48 11.81 4.71
C VAL A 79 -12.72 12.71 4.85
N ASN A 80 -13.44 12.91 3.76
CA ASN A 80 -14.74 13.58 3.74
C ASN A 80 -15.83 12.54 3.54
N PHE A 81 -16.74 12.43 4.51
CA PHE A 81 -17.88 11.52 4.42
C PHE A 81 -19.11 12.26 3.93
N GLU A 82 -19.63 11.84 2.78
CA GLU A 82 -20.91 12.33 2.28
C GLU A 82 -22.05 11.91 3.20
N LYS A 83 -23.16 12.66 3.15
CA LYS A 83 -24.34 12.39 3.99
C LYS A 83 -24.87 10.96 3.84
N LYS A 84 -24.80 10.40 2.62
CA LYS A 84 -25.20 9.03 2.33
C LYS A 84 -24.28 8.03 3.03
N ALA A 85 -22.96 8.22 2.94
CA ALA A 85 -21.98 7.39 3.62
C ALA A 85 -22.18 7.41 5.13
N GLN A 86 -22.36 8.59 5.73
CA GLN A 86 -22.64 8.72 7.17
C GLN A 86 -23.89 7.94 7.60
N THR A 87 -24.95 7.98 6.79
CA THR A 87 -26.18 7.24 7.04
C THR A 87 -25.96 5.72 6.98
N GLN A 88 -25.19 5.25 6.00
CA GLN A 88 -24.87 3.82 5.85
C GLN A 88 -23.93 3.33 6.96
N ILE A 89 -22.98 4.14 7.40
CA ILE A 89 -22.12 3.83 8.55
C ILE A 89 -22.97 3.64 9.81
N ALA A 90 -23.95 4.52 10.06
CA ALA A 90 -24.86 4.35 11.19
C ALA A 90 -25.64 3.02 11.14
N GLN A 91 -26.08 2.60 9.94
CA GLN A 91 -26.74 1.31 9.74
C GLN A 91 -25.80 0.12 9.99
N ILE A 92 -24.54 0.22 9.55
CA ILE A 92 -23.50 -0.79 9.80
C ILE A 92 -23.31 -1.00 11.31
N VAL A 93 -23.22 0.10 12.07
CA VAL A 93 -23.09 0.05 13.54
C VAL A 93 -24.34 -0.55 14.17
N GLN A 94 -25.54 -0.14 13.74
CA GLN A 94 -26.80 -0.67 14.28
C GLN A 94 -26.93 -2.19 14.09
N ASN A 95 -26.38 -2.73 12.99
CA ASN A 95 -26.40 -4.15 12.68
C ASN A 95 -25.23 -4.93 13.33
N GLY A 96 -24.34 -4.27 14.07
CA GLY A 96 -23.17 -4.89 14.71
C GLY A 96 -22.08 -5.34 13.72
N TRP A 97 -22.02 -4.72 12.53
CA TRP A 97 -21.04 -5.03 11.49
C TRP A 97 -19.81 -4.11 11.52
N ASP A 98 -19.79 -3.14 12.43
CA ASP A 98 -18.74 -2.13 12.58
C ASP A 98 -17.38 -2.74 12.95
N LYS A 99 -17.34 -3.98 13.44
CA LYS A 99 -16.11 -4.73 13.77
C LYS A 99 -15.47 -5.43 12.58
N LEU A 100 -16.12 -5.46 11.42
CA LEU A 100 -15.53 -5.99 10.20
C LEU A 100 -14.38 -5.11 9.70
N PRO A 101 -13.45 -5.68 8.91
CA PRO A 101 -12.41 -4.90 8.23
C PRO A 101 -12.98 -4.06 7.10
N ILE A 102 -12.25 -3.00 6.75
CA ILE A 102 -12.60 -2.08 5.65
C ILE A 102 -11.94 -2.55 4.35
N CYS A 103 -12.73 -2.61 3.28
CA CYS A 103 -12.26 -2.75 1.91
C CYS A 103 -12.48 -1.42 1.17
N MET A 104 -11.40 -0.73 0.81
CA MET A 104 -11.46 0.54 0.10
C MET A 104 -11.61 0.30 -1.41
N ALA A 105 -12.75 0.68 -1.97
CA ALA A 105 -12.96 0.68 -3.41
C ALA A 105 -12.59 2.04 -4.01
N LYS A 106 -11.41 2.13 -4.64
CA LYS A 106 -10.92 3.35 -5.31
C LYS A 106 -10.11 3.01 -6.56
N THR A 107 -9.74 4.04 -7.33
CA THR A 107 -8.82 3.88 -8.47
C THR A 107 -7.48 3.28 -8.05
N GLN A 108 -6.96 2.33 -8.82
CA GLN A 108 -5.64 1.74 -8.60
C GLN A 108 -4.48 2.57 -9.14
N TYR A 109 -4.75 3.63 -9.92
CA TYR A 109 -3.73 4.42 -10.62
C TYR A 109 -3.05 5.51 -9.78
N SER A 110 -3.58 5.80 -8.59
CA SER A 110 -3.06 6.83 -7.68
C SER A 110 -3.19 6.38 -6.24
N PHE A 111 -2.44 6.98 -5.31
CA PHE A 111 -2.76 6.88 -3.87
C PHE A 111 -4.04 7.65 -3.51
N SER A 112 -4.32 8.74 -4.23
CA SER A 112 -5.58 9.49 -4.12
C SER A 112 -6.77 8.79 -4.77
N ASP A 113 -7.94 9.45 -4.78
CA ASP A 113 -9.10 9.07 -5.57
C ASP A 113 -9.09 9.67 -7.00
N ASN A 114 -8.10 10.50 -7.33
CA ASN A 114 -7.87 11.04 -8.68
C ASN A 114 -6.87 10.16 -9.46
N PRO A 115 -7.28 9.48 -10.55
CA PRO A 115 -6.41 8.58 -11.31
C PRO A 115 -5.21 9.27 -11.99
N ASN A 116 -5.25 10.59 -12.16
CA ASN A 116 -4.19 11.34 -12.84
C ASN A 116 -3.08 11.83 -11.88
N ALA A 117 -3.26 11.69 -10.57
CA ALA A 117 -2.26 12.08 -9.58
C ALA A 117 -1.23 10.95 -9.39
N LEU A 118 -0.22 10.93 -10.26
CA LEU A 118 0.83 9.90 -10.29
C LEU A 118 1.93 10.13 -9.23
N GLY A 119 2.73 9.10 -8.98
CA GLY A 119 3.82 9.15 -8.00
C GLY A 119 3.30 9.07 -6.55
N ALA A 120 3.86 9.88 -5.66
CA ALA A 120 3.45 9.98 -4.26
C ALA A 120 2.83 11.35 -3.99
N PRO A 121 1.55 11.58 -4.35
CA PRO A 121 0.88 12.87 -4.12
C PRO A 121 0.77 13.16 -2.62
N GLU A 122 0.78 14.44 -2.26
CA GLU A 122 0.66 14.91 -0.88
C GLU A 122 -0.52 15.89 -0.75
N ASN A 123 -0.98 16.12 0.48
CA ASN A 123 -2.02 17.11 0.81
C ASN A 123 -3.36 16.91 0.06
N PHE A 124 -3.70 15.66 -0.28
CA PHE A 124 -4.98 15.32 -0.90
C PHE A 124 -5.98 14.76 0.12
N GLU A 125 -7.26 14.96 -0.16
CA GLU A 125 -8.37 14.42 0.62
C GLU A 125 -9.04 13.28 -0.17
N ILE A 126 -9.67 12.35 0.54
CA ILE A 126 -10.49 11.27 -0.05
C ILE A 126 -11.95 11.52 0.28
N THR A 127 -12.85 11.35 -0.70
CA THR A 127 -14.30 11.44 -0.46
C THR A 127 -14.96 10.06 -0.48
N ILE A 128 -15.78 9.77 0.53
CA ILE A 128 -16.52 8.51 0.72
C ILE A 128 -18.02 8.77 0.78
#